data_AF-J9C4G2-F1
#
_entry.id   AF-J9C4G2-F1
#
_cell.length_a   1.000
_cell.length_b   1.000
_cell.length_c   1.000
_cell.angle_alpha   90.00
_cell.angle_beta   90.00
_cell.angle_gamma   90.00
#
_symmetry.space_group_name_H-M   'P 1'
#
loop_
_entity.id
_entity.type
_entity.pdbx_description
1 polymer ?
#
loop_
_entity_poly.entity_id
_entity_poly.type
_entity_poly.pdbx_seq_one_letter_code
_entity_poly.pdbx_strand_id
1 'polypeptide(L)'
;DAPALFTWEERAEAARTLARHCYAAVLLSGPEDIISDGENCWCVFGGSAQSARVTGAGCMLSVLCGAFAAVEPNGAEAALLASSFWKACSQQAAGSRGSGSYHIALLDAASTLTTAEFSAAATWKKL
;
A
#
# COMPACT_ATOMS: atom_id res chain seq x y z
N ASP A 1 5.07 -15.64 -2.49
CA ASP A 1 5.90 -15.01 -1.43
C ASP A 1 7.36 -14.91 -1.86
N ALA A 2 7.69 -13.88 -2.66
CA ALA A 2 9.05 -13.55 -3.12
C ALA A 2 9.67 -12.24 -2.57
N PRO A 3 9.01 -11.39 -1.74
CA PRO A 3 9.57 -10.07 -1.42
C PRO A 3 10.80 -10.12 -0.49
N ALA A 4 11.10 -11.28 0.14
CA ALA A 4 12.28 -11.44 0.99
C ALA A 4 13.58 -11.73 0.22
N LEU A 5 13.51 -11.99 -1.09
CA LEU A 5 14.67 -12.33 -1.92
C LEU A 5 15.34 -11.11 -2.57
N PHE A 6 14.66 -9.96 -2.58
CA PHE A 6 15.11 -8.77 -3.28
C PHE A 6 15.22 -7.60 -2.31
N THR A 7 16.27 -6.79 -2.46
CA THR A 7 16.42 -5.56 -1.68
C THR A 7 15.34 -4.55 -2.08
N TRP A 8 15.09 -3.55 -1.23
CA TRP A 8 14.11 -2.51 -1.57
C TRP A 8 14.56 -1.68 -2.77
N GLU A 9 15.88 -1.54 -3.00
CA GLU A 9 16.45 -0.91 -4.19
C GLU A 9 16.14 -1.70 -5.46
N GLU A 10 16.29 -3.03 -5.44
CA GLU A 10 15.95 -3.91 -6.57
C GLU A 10 14.44 -3.84 -6.89
N ARG A 11 13.60 -3.82 -5.85
CA ARG A 11 12.15 -3.62 -6.00
C ARG A 11 11.81 -2.24 -6.59
N ALA A 12 12.53 -1.19 -6.19
CA ALA A 12 12.38 0.15 -6.74
C ALA A 12 12.74 0.22 -8.22
N GLU A 13 13.84 -0.40 -8.63
CA GLU A 13 14.24 -0.43 -10.03
C GLU A 13 13.26 -1.25 -10.90
N ALA A 14 12.77 -2.37 -10.37
CA ALA A 14 11.72 -3.14 -11.03
C ALA A 14 10.43 -2.32 -11.22
N ALA A 15 10.02 -1.56 -10.20
CA ALA A 15 8.85 -0.68 -10.29
C ALA A 15 9.05 0.43 -11.34
N ARG A 16 10.21 1.11 -11.35
CA ARG A 16 10.54 2.14 -12.35
C ARG A 16 10.54 1.57 -13.77
N THR A 17 11.19 0.43 -13.95
CA THR A 17 11.26 -0.25 -15.25
C THR A 17 9.87 -0.62 -15.75
N LEU A 18 9.06 -1.25 -14.91
CA LEU A 18 7.71 -1.66 -15.30
C LEU A 18 6.81 -0.45 -15.60
N ALA A 19 6.91 0.62 -14.80
CA ALA A 19 6.13 1.83 -15.02
C ALA A 19 6.43 2.49 -16.38
N ARG A 20 7.72 2.55 -16.77
CA ARG A 20 8.14 3.05 -18.10
C ARG A 20 7.61 2.17 -19.24
N HIS A 21 7.62 0.86 -19.08
CA HIS A 21 7.16 -0.08 -20.10
C HIS A 21 5.64 -0.05 -20.28
N CYS A 22 4.91 0.09 -19.17
CA CYS A 22 3.45 0.11 -19.17
C CYS A 22 2.86 1.51 -19.40
N TYR A 23 3.69 2.56 -19.38
CA TYR A 23 3.24 3.96 -19.38
C TYR A 23 2.19 4.24 -18.31
N ALA A 24 2.41 3.69 -17.11
CA ALA A 24 1.43 3.72 -16.02
C ALA A 24 2.13 3.72 -14.65
N ALA A 25 1.44 4.24 -13.64
CA ALA A 25 1.88 4.08 -12.26
C ALA A 25 1.86 2.59 -11.86
N VAL A 26 2.89 2.17 -11.13
CA VAL A 26 3.06 0.81 -10.63
C VAL A 26 3.15 0.86 -9.11
N LEU A 27 2.39 -0.01 -8.44
CA LEU A 27 2.48 -0.27 -7.00
C LEU A 27 2.88 -1.74 -6.80
N LEU A 28 4.03 -1.97 -6.14
CA LEU A 28 4.50 -3.28 -5.71
C LEU A 28 4.28 -3.43 -4.21
N SER A 29 3.19 -4.10 -3.80
CA SER A 29 2.86 -4.30 -2.39
C SER A 29 3.80 -5.32 -1.73
N GLY A 30 4.15 -5.10 -0.47
CA GLY A 30 5.00 -6.00 0.30
C GLY A 30 5.09 -5.59 1.78
N PRO A 31 6.16 -5.98 2.51
CA PRO A 31 6.45 -5.42 3.84
C PRO A 31 6.48 -3.89 3.79
N GLU A 32 7.28 -3.33 2.90
CA GLU A 32 7.12 -1.98 2.36
C GLU A 32 6.46 -2.05 0.99
N ASP A 33 5.63 -1.06 0.67
CA ASP A 33 5.07 -0.90 -0.67
C ASP A 33 5.94 0.06 -1.47
N ILE A 34 6.16 -0.24 -2.74
CA ILE A 34 6.96 0.59 -3.66
C ILE A 34 6.05 1.14 -4.74
N ILE A 35 6.05 2.45 -4.96
CA ILE A 35 5.24 3.11 -5.98
C ILE A 35 6.16 3.86 -6.95
N SER A 36 5.91 3.76 -8.27
CA SER A 36 6.66 4.53 -9.27
C SER A 36 5.78 4.89 -10.48
N ASP A 37 6.02 6.08 -11.06
CA ASP A 37 5.52 6.52 -12.38
C ASP A 37 6.56 6.30 -13.51
N GLY A 38 7.74 5.76 -13.18
CA GLY A 38 8.87 5.59 -14.10
C GLY A 38 9.96 6.66 -13.96
N GLU A 39 9.67 7.82 -13.38
CA GLU A 39 10.62 8.91 -13.13
C GLU A 39 10.90 9.09 -11.65
N ASN A 40 9.83 9.09 -10.86
CA ASN A 40 9.81 9.17 -9.42
C ASN A 40 9.54 7.79 -8.81
N CYS A 41 10.00 7.59 -7.58
CA CYS A 41 9.67 6.39 -6.82
C CYS A 41 9.50 6.74 -5.35
N TRP A 42 8.59 6.03 -4.68
CA TRP A 42 8.29 6.20 -3.27
C TRP A 42 8.24 4.84 -2.59
N CYS A 43 8.52 4.85 -1.29
CA CYS A 43 8.44 3.69 -0.42
C CYS A 43 7.52 4.00 0.75
N VAL A 44 6.49 3.19 0.95
CA VAL A 44 5.49 3.31 2.01
C VAL A 44 5.72 2.25 3.07
N PHE A 45 5.78 2.68 4.32
CA PHE A 45 6.05 1.86 5.48
C PHE A 45 4.77 1.62 6.30
N GLY A 46 4.88 0.74 7.30
CA GLY A 46 3.81 0.44 8.24
C GLY A 46 3.00 -0.79 7.86
N GLY A 47 1.76 -0.84 8.33
CA GLY A 47 0.90 -2.02 8.20
C GLY A 47 1.28 -3.16 9.15
N SER A 48 0.75 -4.34 8.86
CA SER A 48 0.93 -5.54 9.67
C SER A 48 1.19 -6.76 8.80
N ALA A 49 2.10 -7.63 9.25
CA ALA A 49 2.33 -8.94 8.64
C ALA A 49 1.07 -9.83 8.64
N GLN A 50 0.07 -9.52 9.47
CA GLN A 50 -1.22 -10.23 9.46
C GLN A 50 -2.00 -10.04 8.15
N SER A 51 -1.77 -8.94 7.39
CA SER A 51 -2.39 -8.72 6.08
C SER A 51 -2.13 -9.83 5.08
N ALA A 52 -0.94 -10.42 5.09
CA ALA A 52 -0.59 -11.52 4.19
C ALA A 52 -1.41 -12.80 4.47
N ARG A 53 -2.11 -12.88 5.61
CA ARG A 53 -2.95 -14.02 6.01
C ARG A 53 -4.43 -13.82 5.68
N VAL A 54 -4.81 -12.67 5.11
CA VAL A 54 -6.17 -12.39 4.68
C VAL A 54 -6.26 -12.49 3.16
N THR A 55 -7.05 -13.45 2.70
CA THR A 55 -7.38 -13.57 1.27
C THR A 55 -8.02 -12.29 0.76
N GLY A 56 -7.60 -11.82 -0.40
CA GLY A 56 -8.12 -10.60 -1.02
C GLY A 56 -7.56 -9.29 -0.46
N ALA A 57 -6.67 -9.29 0.55
CA ALA A 57 -6.09 -8.04 1.09
C ALA A 57 -5.37 -7.20 0.01
N GLY A 58 -4.66 -7.84 -0.92
CA GLY A 58 -4.06 -7.17 -2.06
C GLY A 58 -5.08 -6.72 -3.11
N CYS A 59 -6.13 -7.50 -3.37
CA CYS A 59 -7.20 -7.12 -4.30
C CYS A 59 -7.96 -5.89 -3.79
N MET A 60 -8.21 -5.81 -2.49
CA MET A 60 -8.81 -4.64 -1.84
C MET A 60 -7.93 -3.40 -2.02
N LEU A 61 -6.61 -3.53 -1.91
CA LEU A 61 -5.68 -2.43 -2.22
C LEU A 61 -5.81 -1.97 -3.69
N SER A 62 -5.94 -2.87 -4.66
CA SER A 62 -6.18 -2.46 -6.06
C SER A 62 -7.50 -1.71 -6.24
N VAL A 63 -8.56 -2.11 -5.54
CA VAL A 63 -9.85 -1.37 -5.54
C VAL A 63 -9.65 0.02 -4.94
N LEU A 64 -8.90 0.15 -3.85
CA LEU A 64 -8.57 1.43 -3.25
C LEU A 64 -7.76 2.30 -4.22
N CYS A 65 -6.77 1.77 -4.94
CA CYS A 65 -6.06 2.54 -5.97
C CYS A 65 -7.04 3.13 -7.00
N GLY A 66 -8.04 2.36 -7.44
CA GLY A 66 -9.09 2.87 -8.33
C GLY A 66 -9.96 3.96 -7.68
N ALA A 67 -10.34 3.79 -6.41
CA ALA A 67 -11.13 4.77 -5.68
C ALA A 67 -10.39 6.10 -5.49
N PHE A 68 -9.09 6.06 -5.16
CA PHE A 68 -8.26 7.25 -5.03
C PHE A 68 -7.97 7.89 -6.40
N ALA A 69 -7.73 7.10 -7.45
CA ALA A 69 -7.52 7.61 -8.81
C ALA A 69 -8.78 8.28 -9.41
N ALA A 70 -9.96 8.02 -8.86
CA ALA A 70 -11.19 8.71 -9.26
C ALA A 70 -11.20 10.20 -8.87
N VAL A 71 -10.38 10.61 -7.90
CA VAL A 71 -10.31 11.99 -7.40
C VAL A 71 -8.92 12.62 -7.47
N GLU A 72 -7.86 11.82 -7.66
CA GLU A 72 -6.48 12.26 -7.84
C GLU A 72 -6.01 11.93 -9.27
N PRO A 73 -5.81 12.94 -10.15
CA PRO A 73 -5.39 12.73 -11.55
C PRO A 73 -4.01 12.10 -11.72
N ASN A 74 -3.08 12.30 -10.78
CA ASN A 74 -1.77 11.68 -10.83
C ASN A 74 -1.85 10.24 -10.28
N GLY A 75 -1.76 9.26 -11.18
CA GLY A 75 -1.88 7.85 -10.81
C GLY A 75 -0.86 7.37 -9.76
N ALA A 76 0.35 7.94 -9.72
CA ALA A 76 1.33 7.57 -8.70
C ALA A 76 1.01 8.19 -7.34
N GLU A 77 0.51 9.42 -7.29
CA GLU A 77 0.03 10.04 -6.04
C GLU A 77 -1.22 9.33 -5.52
N ALA A 78 -2.15 8.96 -6.41
CA ALA A 78 -3.32 8.15 -6.06
C ALA A 78 -2.91 6.79 -5.45
N ALA A 79 -1.96 6.10 -6.08
CA ALA A 79 -1.43 4.83 -5.57
C ALA A 79 -0.68 5.00 -4.23
N LEU A 80 0.09 6.07 -4.08
CA LEU A 80 0.79 6.41 -2.83
C LEU A 80 -0.20 6.64 -1.68
N LEU A 81 -1.26 7.40 -1.92
CA LEU A 81 -2.32 7.66 -0.93
C LEU A 81 -3.08 6.38 -0.58
N ALA A 82 -3.46 5.57 -1.58
CA ALA A 82 -4.16 4.30 -1.36
C ALA A 82 -3.32 3.32 -0.53
N SER A 83 -2.03 3.17 -0.85
CA SER A 83 -1.10 2.34 -0.09
C SER A 83 -0.94 2.86 1.35
N SER A 84 -0.70 4.15 1.51
CA SER A 84 -0.54 4.77 2.84
C SER A 84 -1.78 4.57 3.71
N PHE A 85 -2.98 4.74 3.13
CA PHE A 85 -4.24 4.53 3.81
C PHE A 85 -4.38 3.08 4.25
N TRP A 86 -4.15 2.13 3.34
CA TRP A 86 -4.28 0.72 3.63
C TRP A 86 -3.28 0.22 4.66
N LYS A 87 -2.04 0.73 4.63
CA LYS A 87 -1.02 0.47 5.65
C LYS A 87 -1.42 1.01 7.01
N ALA A 88 -2.00 2.21 7.09
CA ALA A 88 -2.52 2.77 8.35
C ALA A 88 -3.65 1.89 8.93
N CYS A 89 -4.63 1.51 8.11
CA CYS A 89 -5.71 0.60 8.53
C CYS A 89 -5.15 -0.76 8.98
N SER A 90 -4.20 -1.29 8.23
CA SER A 90 -3.53 -2.56 8.51
C SER A 90 -2.78 -2.55 9.84
N GLN A 91 -2.17 -1.42 10.19
CA GLN A 91 -1.49 -1.22 11.46
C GLN A 91 -2.48 -1.08 12.62
N GLN A 92 -3.59 -0.36 12.44
CA GLN A 92 -4.66 -0.23 13.43
C GLN A 92 -5.33 -1.58 13.73
N ALA A 93 -5.48 -2.45 12.73
CA ALA A 93 -6.05 -3.79 12.88
C ALA A 93 -5.09 -4.80 13.53
N ALA A 94 -3.81 -4.44 13.73
CA ALA A 94 -2.79 -5.34 14.26
C ALA A 94 -3.13 -5.84 15.68
N GLY A 95 -2.65 -7.03 16.02
CA GLY A 95 -2.94 -7.67 17.32
C GLY A 95 -4.26 -8.45 17.35
N SER A 96 -5.00 -8.47 16.25
CA SER A 96 -6.17 -9.36 16.09
C SER A 96 -5.79 -10.84 16.25
N ARG A 97 -6.72 -11.63 16.81
CA ARG A 97 -6.48 -13.04 17.21
C ARG A 97 -6.14 -13.97 16.05
N GLY A 98 -6.78 -13.77 14.89
CA GLY A 98 -6.58 -14.56 13.68
C GLY A 98 -7.04 -13.82 12.43
N SER A 99 -6.90 -14.45 11.26
CA SER A 99 -7.19 -13.82 9.96
C SER A 99 -8.64 -13.34 9.82
N GLY A 100 -9.62 -14.07 10.36
CA GLY A 100 -11.02 -13.65 10.35
C GLY A 100 -11.27 -12.36 11.16
N SER A 101 -10.79 -12.31 12.40
CA SER A 101 -10.91 -11.10 13.22
C SER A 101 -10.08 -9.93 12.68
N TYR A 102 -8.91 -10.23 12.10
CA TYR A 102 -8.08 -9.21 11.46
C TYR A 102 -8.76 -8.61 10.24
N HIS A 103 -9.41 -9.43 9.41
CA HIS A 103 -10.16 -8.95 8.26
C HIS A 103 -11.28 -8.00 8.67
N ILE A 104 -12.05 -8.36 9.72
CA ILE A 104 -13.09 -7.48 10.27
C ILE A 104 -12.47 -6.17 10.78
N ALA A 105 -11.44 -6.26 11.62
CA ALA A 105 -10.76 -5.08 12.17
C ALA A 105 -10.14 -4.18 11.09
N LEU A 106 -9.65 -4.75 9.99
CA LEU A 106 -9.10 -4.02 8.85
C LEU A 106 -10.18 -3.22 8.11
N LEU A 107 -11.35 -3.82 7.90
CA LEU A 107 -12.49 -3.14 7.28
C LEU A 107 -13.09 -2.07 8.22
N ASP A 108 -13.18 -2.37 9.51
CA ASP A 108 -13.60 -1.40 10.52
C ASP A 108 -12.64 -0.19 10.51
N ALA A 109 -11.33 -0.44 10.56
CA ALA A 109 -10.31 0.61 10.48
C ALA A 109 -10.46 1.43 9.19
N ALA A 110 -10.69 0.80 8.03
CA ALA A 110 -10.93 1.53 6.78
C ALA A 110 -12.20 2.39 6.82
N SER A 111 -13.22 1.98 7.56
CA SER A 111 -14.47 2.73 7.69
C SER A 111 -14.40 3.88 8.71
N THR A 112 -13.52 3.79 9.71
CA THR A 112 -13.46 4.75 10.82
C THR A 112 -12.20 5.63 10.83
N LEU A 113 -11.18 5.35 10.02
CA LEU A 113 -9.92 6.08 10.03
C LEU A 113 -10.15 7.57 9.77
N THR A 114 -9.74 8.40 10.72
CA THR A 114 -9.84 9.86 10.61
C THR A 114 -8.63 10.45 9.89
N THR A 115 -8.76 11.68 9.38
CA THR A 115 -7.65 12.42 8.78
C THR A 115 -6.48 12.62 9.74
N ALA A 116 -6.77 12.81 11.04
CA ALA A 116 -5.74 12.99 12.06
C ALA A 116 -4.95 11.71 12.30
N GLU A 117 -5.62 10.57 12.41
CA GLU A 117 -4.97 9.25 12.56
C GLU A 117 -4.19 8.88 11.29
N PHE A 118 -4.78 9.12 10.12
CA PHE A 118 -4.10 8.90 8.84
C PHE A 118 -2.81 9.74 8.76
N SER A 119 -2.88 11.03 9.05
CA SER A 119 -1.71 11.92 9.00
C SER A 119 -0.61 11.52 9.99
N ALA A 120 -1.00 10.96 11.15
CA ALA A 120 -0.05 10.46 12.14
C ALA A 120 0.59 9.12 11.77
N ALA A 121 -0.15 8.24 11.07
CA ALA A 121 0.31 6.89 10.71
C ALA A 121 1.01 6.83 9.34
N ALA A 122 0.59 7.64 8.38
CA ALA A 122 1.10 7.62 7.02
C ALA A 122 2.60 7.95 7.00
N THR A 123 3.41 6.94 6.69
CA THR A 123 4.86 7.04 6.68
C THR A 123 5.39 6.59 5.33
N TRP A 124 6.01 7.52 4.59
CA TRP A 124 6.62 7.20 3.30
C TRP A 124 7.86 8.07 3.07
N LYS A 125 8.74 7.61 2.17
CA LYS A 125 9.91 8.37 1.72
C LYS A 125 9.99 8.37 0.20
N LYS A 126 10.46 9.48 -0.38
CA LYS A 126 10.84 9.53 -1.80
C LYS A 126 12.19 8.83 -1.98
N LEU A 127 12.34 8.07 -3.08
CA LEU A 127 13.54 7.32 -3.45
C LEU A 127 14.27 7.96 -4.63
#